data_AF-A0AB36L7L1-F1
#
_entry.id   AF-A0AB36L7L1-F1
#
_cell.length_a   1.000
_cell.length_b   1.000
_cell.length_c   1.000
_cell.angle_alpha   90.00
_cell.angle_beta   90.00
_cell.angle_gamma   90.00
#
_symmetry.space_group_name_H-M   'P 1'
#
loop_
_entity.id
_entity.type
_entity.pdbx_description
1 polymer ?
#
loop_
_entity_poly.entity_id
_entity_poly.type
_entity_poly.pdbx_seq_one_letter_code
_entity_poly.pdbx_strand_id
1 'polypeptide(L)' 'MRAAMSDAGQANCAMIGGSLSVARQLDGSAIGMCALPNGKRCSEQALAGGSCGY' A
#
# COMPACT_ATOMS: atom_id res chain seq x y z
N MET A 1 11.16 -11.27 9.01
CA MET A 1 11.01 -9.83 8.66
C MET A 1 9.52 -9.59 8.46
N ARG A 2 8.87 -8.67 9.19
CA ARG A 2 7.44 -8.37 8.93
C ARG A 2 7.38 -7.68 7.57
N ALA A 3 6.70 -8.29 6.60
CA ALA A 3 6.46 -7.65 5.32
C ALA A 3 5.70 -6.35 5.56
N ALA A 4 6.12 -5.28 4.89
CA ALA A 4 5.55 -3.96 5.10
C ALA A 4 4.06 -3.90 4.69
N MET A 5 3.61 -4.84 3.85
CA MET A 5 2.21 -5.16 3.51
C MET A 5 2.05 -6.67 3.46
N SER A 6 0.84 -7.15 3.70
CA SER A 6 0.42 -8.54 3.52
C SER A 6 0.34 -8.89 2.03
N ASP A 7 0.40 -10.18 1.69
CA ASP A 7 0.26 -10.67 0.31
C ASP A 7 -1.06 -10.21 -0.33
N ALA A 8 -2.15 -10.17 0.46
CA ALA A 8 -3.43 -9.63 0.01
C ALA A 8 -3.36 -8.12 -0.32
N GLY A 9 -2.64 -7.33 0.48
CA GLY A 9 -2.42 -5.91 0.21
C GLY A 9 -1.59 -5.68 -1.07
N GLN A 10 -0.57 -6.52 -1.29
CA GLN A 10 0.21 -6.49 -2.53
C GLN A 10 -0.63 -6.87 -3.76
N ALA A 11 -1.40 -7.96 -3.66
CA ALA A 11 -2.27 -8.42 -4.73
C ALA A 11 -3.33 -7.38 -5.08
N ASN A 12 -4.01 -6.81 -4.07
CA ASN A 12 -4.98 -5.72 -4.27
C ASN A 12 -4.33 -4.51 -4.94
N CYS A 13 -3.11 -4.14 -4.53
CA CYS A 13 -2.39 -3.03 -5.12
C CYS A 13 -2.09 -3.26 -6.61
N ALA A 14 -1.62 -4.45 -6.96
CA ALA A 14 -1.39 -4.81 -8.35
C ALA A 14 -2.69 -4.87 -9.16
N MET A 15 -3.79 -5.38 -8.58
CA MET A 15 -5.09 -5.47 -9.24
C MET A 15 -5.67 -4.11 -9.65
N ILE A 16 -5.47 -3.08 -8.84
CA ILE A 16 -5.92 -1.71 -9.15
C ILE A 16 -4.91 -0.92 -10.01
N GLY A 17 -3.87 -1.58 -10.53
CA GLY A 17 -2.82 -0.96 -11.34
C GLY A 17 -1.81 -0.12 -10.56
N GLY A 18 -1.76 -0.29 -9.24
CA GLY A 18 -0.78 0.33 -8.37
C GLY A 18 0.52 -0.47 -8.26
N SER A 19 1.53 0.16 -7.64
CA SER A 19 2.85 -0.40 -7.37
C SER A 19 3.14 -0.39 -5.87
N LEU A 20 3.73 -1.46 -5.34
CA LEU A 20 4.11 -1.51 -3.94
C LEU A 20 5.22 -0.48 -3.65
N SER A 21 5.06 0.30 -2.59
CA SER A 21 6.01 1.32 -2.15
C SER A 21 6.13 1.28 -0.64
N VAL A 22 7.35 1.26 -0.10
CA VAL A 22 7.57 1.30 1.34
C VAL A 22 7.86 2.74 1.77
N ALA A 23 7.12 3.24 2.76
CA ALA A 23 7.46 4.48 3.44
C ALA A 23 7.96 4.20 4.84
N ARG A 24 9.05 4.88 5.18
CA ARG A 24 9.57 4.92 6.54
C ARG A 24 8.93 6.08 7.27
N GLN A 25 8.27 5.82 8.39
CA GLN A 25 7.79 6.86 9.27
C GLN A 25 8.94 7.50 10.06
N LEU A 26 8.66 8.69 10.60
CA LEU A 26 9.55 9.43 11.51
C LEU A 26 9.84 8.66 12.81
N ASP A 27 8.95 7.75 13.19
CA ASP A 27 9.14 6.85 14.34
C ASP A 27 10.08 5.66 14.03
N GLY A 28 10.62 5.59 12.81
CA GLY A 28 11.52 4.54 12.35
C GLY A 28 10.83 3.28 11.85
N SER A 29 9.50 3.18 11.98
CA SER A 29 8.71 2.08 11.43
C SER A 29 8.64 2.16 9.89
N ALA A 30 8.47 1.01 9.25
CA ALA A 30 8.29 0.92 7.80
C ALA A 30 6.90 0.37 7.52
N ILE A 31 6.09 1.14 6.80
CA ILE A 31 4.79 0.70 6.30
C ILE A 31 4.90 0.53 4.79
N GLY A 32 4.33 -0.54 4.29
CA GLY A 32 4.11 -0.64 2.86
C GLY A 32 2.84 0.12 2.51
N MET A 33 2.84 0.65 1.31
CA MET A 33 1.76 1.41 0.74
C MET A 33 1.65 1.02 -0.72
N CYS A 34 0.46 1.12 -1.27
CA CYS A 34 0.22 1.06 -2.68
C CYS A 34 0.35 2.46 -3.28
N ALA A 35 1.30 2.65 -4.19
CA ALA A 35 1.41 3.85 -5.02
C ALA A 35 0.57 3.65 -6.27
N LEU A 36 -0.45 4.48 -6.44
CA LEU A 36 -1.37 4.44 -7.57
C LEU A 36 -0.89 5.34 -8.72
N PRO A 37 -1.27 5.04 -9.97
CA PRO A 37 -0.90 5.84 -11.14
C PRO A 37 -1.47 7.26 -11.11
N ASN A 38 -2.53 7.49 -10.32
CA ASN A 38 -3.07 8.83 -10.05
C ASN A 38 -2.23 9.64 -9.03
N GLY A 39 -1.11 9.12 -8.55
CA GLY A 39 -0.22 9.76 -7.58
C GLY A 39 -0.62 9.53 -6.11
N LYS A 40 -1.74 8.86 -5.84
CA LYS A 40 -2.18 8.56 -4.47
C LYS A 40 -1.34 7.41 -3.87
N ARG A 41 -0.99 7.52 -2.59
CA ARG A 41 -0.30 6.45 -1.84
C ARG A 41 -1.21 6.01 -0.70
N CYS A 42 -1.48 4.71 -0.63
CA CYS A 42 -2.49 4.18 0.28
C CYS A 42 -1.98 3.01 1.08
N SER A 43 -2.30 2.96 2.37
CA SER A 43 -1.99 1.79 3.19
C SER A 43 -2.85 0.59 2.80
N GLU A 44 -2.43 -0.61 3.20
CA GLU A 44 -3.23 -1.84 3.06
C GLU A 44 -4.62 -1.67 3.63
N GLN A 45 -4.81 -0.97 4.75
CA GLN A 45 -6.15 -0.82 5.32
C GLN A 45 -7.07 0.01 4.40
N ALA A 46 -6.54 1.07 3.76
CA ALA A 46 -7.31 1.87 2.82
C ALA A 46 -7.61 1.10 1.52
N LEU A 47 -6.66 0.29 1.07
CA LEU A 47 -6.86 -0.63 -0.07
C LEU A 47 -7.90 -1.71 0.25
N ALA A 48 -7.77 -2.36 1.40
CA ALA A 48 -8.66 -3.43 1.85
C ALA A 48 -10.08 -2.90 2.14
N GLY A 49 -10.19 -1.67 2.63
CA GLY A 49 -11.46 -0.98 2.83
C GLY A 49 -12.09 -0.44 1.55
N GLY A 50 -11.41 -0.53 0.39
CA GLY A 50 -11.89 0.02 -0.88
C GLY A 50 -11.98 1.55 -0.92
N SER A 51 -11.54 2.24 0.12
CA SER A 51 -11.47 3.70 0.20
C SER A 51 -10.29 4.28 -0.60
N CYS A 52 -9.42 3.41 -1.11
CA CYS A 52 -8.37 3.79 -2.02
C CYS A 52 -8.21 2.79 -3.18
N GLY A 53 -8.38 3.28 -4.40
CA GLY A 53 -8.29 2.49 -5.64
C GLY A 53 -9.14 3.03 -6.79
N TYR A 54 -9.98 4.03 -6.53
CA TYR A 54 -10.73 4.80 -7.52
C TYR A 54 -10.20 6.23 -7.67
#